data_AF-A0A1Q9P5S5-F1
#
_entry.id   AF-A0A1Q9P5S5-F1
#
_cell.length_a   1.000
_cell.length_b   1.000
_cell.length_c   1.000
_cell.angle_alpha   90.00
_cell.angle_beta   90.00
_cell.angle_gamma   90.00
#
_symmetry.space_group_name_H-M   'P 1'
#
loop_
_entity.id
_entity.type
_entity.pdbx_description
1 polymer ?
#
loop_
_entity_poly.entity_id
_entity_poly.type
_entity_poly.pdbx_seq_one_letter_code
_entity_poly.pdbx_strand_id
1 'polypeptide(L)'
;MRRCEFCDSPVPADATTCPVCKETIAEETLERILPILKRPESPEVKFMGTRERMWGIIRRPAATYRDIGQRPDSAGPFMIIVINALIVAGLFLSLTSKITTNVVVNGTSGQIGQASLVLSPQGGSVWIFALVGMMPSIMIGIIYLIVGTAFAHFAFKIAGGTGGRMKTLSVVGYSMMPVILVRIVAILVVLVALQPYPDVVNFDPGSLAILTPAVINWAYTSGIWFTIDIMTTGAFLWTGYLLIFGIREAHDTSTMWAAFVAIACVVVLIWTFWQVH
;
A
#
# COMPACT_ATOMS: atom_id res chain seq x y z
N MET A 1 -23.69 7.37 -37.52
CA MET A 1 -22.30 7.11 -38.01
C MET A 1 -21.60 8.46 -38.14
N ARG A 2 -20.33 8.55 -37.76
CA ARG A 2 -19.49 9.74 -37.94
C ARG A 2 -18.38 9.42 -38.94
N ARG A 3 -17.68 10.43 -39.47
CA ARG A 3 -16.48 10.22 -40.29
C ARG A 3 -15.22 10.36 -39.44
N CYS A 4 -14.19 9.59 -39.72
CA CYS A 4 -12.89 9.74 -39.07
C CYS A 4 -12.26 11.06 -39.51
N GLU A 5 -11.80 11.88 -38.57
CA GLU A 5 -11.19 13.19 -38.86
C GLU A 5 -9.85 13.09 -39.62
N PHE A 6 -9.19 11.92 -39.58
CA PHE A 6 -7.89 11.70 -40.22
C PHE A 6 -7.98 11.06 -41.60
N CYS A 7 -8.90 10.12 -41.81
CA CYS A 7 -8.97 9.31 -43.04
C CYS A 7 -10.37 9.26 -43.69
N ASP A 8 -11.31 10.06 -43.21
CA ASP A 8 -12.69 10.20 -43.73
C ASP A 8 -13.56 8.94 -43.80
N SER A 9 -13.06 7.80 -43.31
CA SER A 9 -13.80 6.54 -43.31
C SER A 9 -15.02 6.59 -42.39
N PRO A 10 -16.16 5.96 -42.74
CA PRO A 10 -17.32 5.88 -41.86
C PRO A 10 -16.99 5.04 -40.63
N VAL A 11 -17.18 5.62 -39.45
CA VAL A 11 -16.98 4.98 -38.15
C VAL A 11 -18.27 5.03 -37.31
N PRO A 12 -18.49 4.01 -36.46
CA PRO A 12 -19.54 4.06 -35.44
C PRO A 12 -19.40 5.32 -34.58
N ALA A 13 -20.53 5.85 -34.09
CA ALA A 13 -20.52 7.04 -33.23
C ALA A 13 -19.71 6.81 -31.94
N ASP A 14 -19.73 5.58 -31.44
CA ASP A 14 -19.09 5.18 -30.18
C ASP A 14 -17.67 4.60 -30.36
N ALA A 15 -17.16 4.51 -31.60
CA ALA A 15 -15.84 3.95 -31.85
C ALA A 15 -14.75 4.93 -31.40
N THR A 16 -13.88 4.54 -30.47
CA THR A 16 -12.77 5.38 -29.97
C THR A 16 -11.57 5.35 -30.90
N THR A 17 -11.36 4.25 -31.64
CA THR A 17 -10.31 4.07 -32.64
C THR A 17 -10.88 3.84 -34.03
N CYS A 18 -10.20 4.35 -35.05
CA CYS A 18 -10.56 4.11 -36.43
C CYS A 18 -10.21 2.67 -36.83
N PRO A 19 -11.13 1.86 -37.36
CA PRO A 19 -10.80 0.53 -37.85
C PRO A 19 -9.90 0.58 -39.10
N VAL A 20 -9.87 1.72 -39.81
CA VAL A 20 -9.09 1.89 -41.06
C VAL A 20 -7.71 2.47 -40.77
N CYS A 21 -7.62 3.71 -40.27
CA CYS A 21 -6.33 4.36 -40.01
C CYS A 21 -5.74 4.07 -38.63
N LYS A 22 -6.47 3.37 -37.74
CA LYS A 22 -6.08 3.07 -36.36
C LYS A 22 -5.91 4.27 -35.43
N GLU A 23 -6.18 5.49 -35.90
CA GLU A 23 -6.10 6.66 -35.04
C GLU A 23 -7.26 6.78 -34.06
N THR A 24 -6.95 7.34 -32.89
CA THR A 24 -7.91 7.62 -31.83
C THR A 24 -8.74 8.83 -32.20
N ILE A 25 -10.04 8.61 -32.46
CA ILE A 25 -10.99 9.62 -32.98
C ILE A 25 -11.93 10.14 -31.87
N ALA A 26 -11.99 9.48 -30.72
CA ALA A 26 -12.73 9.98 -29.56
C ALA A 26 -12.12 9.53 -28.25
N GLU A 27 -12.17 10.44 -27.27
CA GLU A 27 -11.92 10.17 -25.87
C GLU A 27 -13.03 9.25 -25.31
N GLU A 28 -12.66 8.33 -24.42
CA GLU A 28 -13.65 7.47 -23.76
C GLU A 28 -14.60 8.30 -22.88
N THR A 29 -15.86 7.86 -22.72
CA THR A 29 -16.86 8.56 -21.91
C THR A 29 -16.36 8.88 -20.50
N LEU A 30 -15.62 7.96 -19.89
CA LEU A 30 -15.06 8.14 -18.55
C LEU A 30 -13.90 9.15 -18.54
N GLU A 31 -13.08 9.22 -19.60
CA GLU A 31 -12.01 10.21 -19.73
C GLU A 31 -12.58 11.62 -19.92
N ARG A 32 -13.74 11.74 -20.58
CA ARG A 32 -14.48 13.00 -20.69
C ARG A 32 -15.05 13.48 -19.35
N ILE A 33 -15.54 12.56 -18.52
CA ILE A 33 -16.11 12.88 -17.19
C ILE A 33 -15.00 13.16 -16.17
N LEU A 34 -13.88 12.42 -16.23
CA LEU A 34 -12.75 12.53 -15.32
C LEU A 34 -11.45 12.78 -16.10
N PRO A 35 -11.12 14.05 -16.41
CA PRO A 35 -9.93 14.40 -17.20
C PRO A 35 -8.60 13.98 -16.55
N ILE A 36 -8.59 13.76 -15.24
CA ILE A 36 -7.41 13.24 -14.52
C ILE A 36 -7.05 11.82 -14.96
N LEU A 37 -8.01 11.09 -15.51
CA LEU A 37 -7.84 9.79 -16.14
C LEU A 37 -7.55 9.94 -17.64
N LYS A 38 -7.09 11.08 -18.18
CA LYS A 38 -6.73 11.13 -19.61
C LYS A 38 -5.44 10.33 -19.88
N ARG A 39 -5.34 9.66 -21.03
CA ARG A 39 -4.07 9.05 -21.49
C ARG A 39 -3.05 10.14 -21.86
N PRO A 40 -1.76 9.97 -21.56
CA PRO A 40 -0.75 10.94 -21.97
C PRO A 40 -0.59 10.94 -23.50
N GLU A 41 -0.61 12.13 -24.09
CA GLU A 41 -0.62 12.37 -25.54
C GLU A 41 0.73 12.03 -26.22
N SER A 42 1.85 12.21 -25.51
CA SER A 42 3.18 11.93 -26.08
C SER A 42 3.60 10.46 -25.91
N PRO A 43 4.15 9.82 -26.97
CA PRO A 43 4.63 8.44 -26.91
C PRO A 43 5.93 8.27 -26.14
N GLU A 44 6.68 9.35 -25.89
CA GLU A 44 8.00 9.30 -25.27
C GLU A 44 7.91 9.09 -23.77
N VAL A 45 8.43 7.94 -23.34
CA VAL A 45 8.52 7.55 -21.94
C VAL A 45 9.92 7.84 -21.47
N LYS A 46 10.05 8.81 -20.55
CA LYS A 46 11.30 9.02 -19.82
C LYS A 46 11.57 7.80 -18.96
N PHE A 47 12.72 7.16 -19.13
CA PHE A 47 13.12 6.03 -18.30
C PHE A 47 13.27 6.47 -16.85
N MET A 48 12.52 5.81 -15.96
CA MET A 48 12.55 6.09 -14.53
C MET A 48 13.26 4.96 -13.79
N GLY A 49 14.16 5.30 -12.88
CA GLY A 49 14.74 4.33 -11.94
C GLY A 49 13.69 3.83 -10.92
N THR A 50 13.96 2.74 -10.22
CA THR A 50 13.02 2.16 -9.22
C THR A 50 12.55 3.19 -8.18
N ARG A 51 13.44 4.02 -7.65
CA ARG A 51 13.11 5.09 -6.69
C ARG A 51 12.25 6.20 -7.31
N GLU A 52 12.60 6.59 -8.53
CA GLU A 52 11.83 7.60 -9.27
C GLU A 52 10.43 7.08 -9.60
N ARG A 53 10.26 5.79 -9.88
CA ARG A 53 8.96 5.15 -10.05
C ARG A 53 8.13 5.22 -8.77
N MET A 54 8.69 4.84 -7.62
CA MET A 54 7.98 4.89 -6.33
C MET A 54 7.40 6.28 -6.04
N TRP A 55 8.18 7.33 -6.26
CA TRP A 55 7.70 8.71 -6.08
C TRP A 55 6.82 9.19 -7.24
N GLY A 56 7.13 8.77 -8.46
CA GLY A 56 6.45 9.13 -9.69
C GLY A 56 5.00 8.69 -9.72
N ILE A 57 4.69 7.51 -9.17
CA ILE A 57 3.30 7.00 -9.07
C ILE A 57 2.39 7.95 -8.30
N ILE A 58 2.91 8.62 -7.27
CA ILE A 58 2.15 9.58 -6.46
C ILE A 58 1.97 10.90 -7.22
N ARG A 59 3.03 11.39 -7.87
CA ARG A 59 3.04 12.73 -8.48
C ARG A 59 2.50 12.78 -9.90
N ARG A 60 2.76 11.73 -10.70
CA ARG A 60 2.46 11.63 -12.15
C ARG A 60 2.08 10.17 -12.50
N PRO A 61 0.98 9.64 -11.94
CA PRO A 61 0.63 8.22 -12.05
C PRO A 61 0.58 7.71 -13.48
N ALA A 62 -0.09 8.42 -14.40
CA ALA A 62 -0.24 7.98 -15.78
C ALA A 62 1.11 7.76 -16.49
N ALA A 63 2.01 8.75 -16.43
CA ALA A 63 3.32 8.66 -17.08
C ALA A 63 4.20 7.57 -16.44
N THR A 64 4.16 7.42 -15.11
CA THR A 64 4.97 6.43 -14.41
C THR A 64 4.46 5.00 -14.64
N TYR A 65 3.14 4.78 -14.64
CA TYR A 65 2.58 3.46 -14.96
C TYR A 65 2.78 3.05 -16.42
N ARG A 66 2.88 4.02 -17.34
CA ARG A 66 3.30 3.74 -18.72
C ARG A 66 4.75 3.24 -18.78
N ASP A 67 5.68 3.85 -18.04
CA ASP A 67 7.07 3.37 -17.92
C ASP A 67 7.14 1.96 -17.29
N ILE A 68 6.38 1.72 -16.22
CA ILE A 68 6.28 0.39 -15.59
C ILE A 68 5.67 -0.63 -16.57
N GLY A 69 4.64 -0.25 -17.33
CA GLY A 69 3.97 -1.09 -18.30
C GLY A 69 4.87 -1.47 -19.48
N GLN A 70 5.79 -0.60 -19.89
CA GLN A 70 6.79 -0.88 -20.93
C GLN A 70 7.97 -1.70 -20.39
N ARG A 71 8.43 -1.41 -19.17
CA ARG A 71 9.60 -2.01 -18.55
C ARG A 71 9.29 -2.46 -17.12
N PRO A 72 8.61 -3.60 -16.95
CA PRO A 72 8.23 -4.07 -15.63
C PRO A 72 9.45 -4.56 -14.85
N ASP A 73 9.48 -4.26 -13.55
CA ASP A 73 10.49 -4.73 -12.60
C ASP A 73 9.87 -5.32 -11.33
N SER A 74 10.53 -6.31 -10.74
CA SER A 74 10.12 -6.90 -9.45
C SER A 74 10.82 -6.24 -8.27
N ALA A 75 11.91 -5.51 -8.51
CA ALA A 75 12.70 -4.87 -7.47
C ALA A 75 11.89 -3.82 -6.70
N GLY A 76 11.13 -2.96 -7.39
CA GLY A 76 10.24 -1.98 -6.76
C GLY A 76 9.21 -2.60 -5.81
N PRO A 77 8.35 -3.52 -6.29
CA PRO A 77 7.42 -4.28 -5.45
C PRO A 77 8.07 -4.95 -4.24
N PHE A 78 9.25 -5.56 -4.43
CA PHE A 78 9.99 -6.18 -3.33
C PHE A 78 10.49 -5.15 -2.31
N MET A 79 11.04 -4.02 -2.76
CA MET A 79 11.46 -2.92 -1.88
C MET A 79 10.28 -2.36 -1.08
N ILE A 80 9.10 -2.23 -1.68
CA ILE A 80 7.85 -1.84 -1.01
C ILE A 80 7.53 -2.81 0.13
N ILE A 81 7.64 -4.13 -0.08
CA ILE A 81 7.42 -5.13 0.98
C ILE A 81 8.43 -4.97 2.13
N VAL A 82 9.72 -4.81 1.81
CA VAL A 82 10.77 -4.66 2.84
C VAL A 82 10.57 -3.37 3.65
N ILE A 83 10.27 -2.25 2.98
CA ILE A 83 9.96 -0.98 3.63
C ILE A 83 8.73 -1.12 4.53
N ASN A 84 7.68 -1.79 4.06
CA ASN A 84 6.50 -2.04 4.86
C ASN A 84 6.81 -2.88 6.12
N ALA A 85 7.67 -3.89 6.02
CA ALA A 85 8.09 -4.68 7.18
C ALA A 85 8.88 -3.84 8.20
N LEU A 86 9.76 -2.95 7.73
CA LEU A 86 10.46 -1.99 8.59
C LEU A 86 9.49 -1.05 9.29
N ILE A 87 8.44 -0.58 8.59
CA ILE A 87 7.41 0.28 9.18
C ILE A 87 6.60 -0.47 10.23
N VAL A 88 6.26 -1.74 10.01
CA VAL A 88 5.56 -2.56 11.02
C VAL A 88 6.44 -2.74 12.26
N ALA A 89 7.74 -3.01 12.10
CA ALA A 89 8.67 -3.04 13.22
C ALA A 89 8.75 -1.68 13.94
N GLY A 90 8.78 -0.57 13.19
CA GLY A 90 8.73 0.78 13.73
C GLY A 90 7.43 1.09 14.50
N LEU A 91 6.28 0.63 14.00
CA LEU A 91 4.99 0.73 14.68
C LEU A 91 5.01 -0.04 16.00
N PHE A 92 5.52 -1.28 15.99
CA PHE A 92 5.68 -2.08 17.20
C PHE A 92 6.59 -1.38 18.24
N LEU A 93 7.73 -0.84 17.81
CA LEU A 93 8.63 -0.09 18.69
C LEU A 93 7.98 1.20 19.21
N SER A 94 7.21 1.89 18.37
CA SER A 94 6.48 3.09 18.80
C SER A 94 5.40 2.77 19.84
N LEU A 95 4.69 1.65 19.68
CA LEU A 95 3.68 1.20 20.64
C LEU A 95 4.34 0.79 21.96
N THR A 96 5.39 -0.02 21.91
CA THR A 96 6.11 -0.47 23.11
C THR A 96 6.80 0.68 23.85
N SER A 97 7.16 1.78 23.16
CA SER A 97 7.68 2.98 23.82
C SER A 97 6.68 3.63 24.79
N LYS A 98 5.38 3.39 24.60
CA LYS A 98 4.28 3.90 25.45
C LYS A 98 4.02 3.02 26.69
N ILE A 99 4.70 1.89 26.79
CA ILE A 99 4.61 1.00 27.94
C ILE A 99 5.69 1.40 28.93
N THR A 100 5.31 1.54 30.21
CA THR A 100 6.26 1.84 31.29
C THR A 100 6.56 0.57 32.09
N THR A 101 7.79 0.48 32.57
CA THR A 101 8.27 -0.61 33.42
C THR A 101 9.11 -0.05 34.57
N ASN A 102 9.20 -0.82 35.65
CA ASN A 102 10.04 -0.50 36.79
C ASN A 102 11.49 -0.85 36.49
N VAL A 103 12.38 0.12 36.64
CA VAL A 103 13.82 -0.04 36.44
C VAL A 103 14.56 0.40 37.70
N VAL A 104 15.58 -0.36 38.09
CA VAL A 104 16.46 0.03 39.21
C VAL A 104 17.39 1.15 38.71
N VAL A 105 17.13 2.37 39.17
CA VAL A 105 17.88 3.57 38.74
C VAL A 105 19.22 3.68 39.47
N ASN A 106 19.29 3.15 40.70
CA ASN A 106 20.51 3.13 41.49
C ASN A 106 20.66 1.75 42.15
N GLY A 107 21.62 0.97 41.66
CA GLY A 107 21.89 -0.39 42.14
C GLY A 107 22.37 -0.47 43.59
N THR A 108 22.89 0.61 44.16
CA THR A 108 23.39 0.64 45.54
C THR A 108 22.28 0.96 46.55
N SER A 109 21.30 1.77 46.16
CA SER A 109 20.15 2.15 47.01
C SER A 109 18.90 1.29 46.79
N GLY A 110 18.85 0.52 45.70
CA GLY A 110 17.64 -0.21 45.30
C GLY A 110 16.50 0.70 44.84
N GLN A 111 16.76 1.99 44.58
CA GLN A 111 15.73 2.92 44.15
C GLN A 111 15.18 2.52 42.77
N ILE A 112 13.86 2.36 42.71
CA ILE A 112 13.12 2.02 41.50
C ILE A 112 12.55 3.31 40.90
N GLY A 113 12.70 3.45 39.58
CA GLY A 113 12.07 4.50 38.79
C GLY A 113 11.31 3.90 37.62
N GLN A 114 10.29 4.62 37.15
CA GLN A 114 9.54 4.21 35.97
C GLN A 114 10.25 4.72 34.71
N ALA A 115 10.47 3.85 33.75
CA ALA A 115 11.01 4.22 32.45
C ALA A 115 10.23 3.54 31.32
N SER A 116 10.39 4.04 30.10
CA SER A 116 9.86 3.38 28.91
C SER A 116 10.48 1.98 28.77
N LEU A 117 9.67 1.01 28.38
CA LEU A 117 10.10 -0.37 28.16
C LEU A 117 11.25 -0.46 27.15
N VAL A 118 11.24 0.38 26.11
CA VAL A 118 12.30 0.40 25.08
C VAL A 118 13.65 0.84 25.63
N LEU A 119 13.66 1.66 26.69
CA LEU A 119 14.87 2.17 27.36
C LEU A 119 15.28 1.35 28.58
N SER A 120 14.47 0.36 28.96
CA SER A 120 14.74 -0.52 30.10
C SER A 120 15.81 -1.58 29.76
N PRO A 121 16.34 -2.31 30.76
CA PRO A 121 17.19 -3.48 30.52
C PRO A 121 16.53 -4.54 29.63
N GLN A 122 15.20 -4.64 29.66
CA GLN A 122 14.41 -5.52 28.79
C GLN A 122 14.25 -4.96 27.37
N GLY A 123 14.62 -3.69 27.11
CA GLY A 123 14.51 -3.06 25.79
C GLY A 123 15.24 -3.84 24.69
N GLY A 124 16.36 -4.49 25.00
CA GLY A 124 17.08 -5.33 24.05
C GLY A 124 16.25 -6.47 23.47
N SER A 125 15.42 -7.13 24.29
CA SER A 125 14.53 -8.19 23.79
C SER A 125 13.41 -7.62 22.92
N VAL A 126 12.91 -6.43 23.24
CA VAL A 126 11.89 -5.73 22.44
C VAL A 126 12.42 -5.40 21.04
N TRP A 127 13.65 -4.92 20.93
CA TRP A 127 14.31 -4.69 19.63
C TRP A 127 14.47 -5.99 18.83
N ILE A 128 14.89 -7.07 19.48
CA ILE A 128 15.01 -8.39 18.85
C ILE A 128 13.65 -8.87 18.35
N PHE A 129 12.59 -8.76 19.16
CA PHE A 129 11.24 -9.12 18.75
C PHE A 129 10.75 -8.29 17.56
N ALA A 130 11.04 -6.99 17.54
CA ALA A 130 10.71 -6.12 16.41
C ALA A 130 11.39 -6.58 15.11
N LEU A 131 12.69 -6.91 15.17
CA LEU A 131 13.47 -7.39 14.03
C LEU A 131 13.02 -8.79 13.56
N VAL A 132 12.80 -9.72 14.49
CA VAL A 132 12.28 -11.07 14.19
C VAL A 132 10.88 -10.96 13.57
N GLY A 133 10.05 -10.04 14.06
CA GLY A 133 8.72 -9.75 13.54
C GLY A 133 8.71 -9.23 12.09
N MET A 134 9.84 -8.75 11.55
CA MET A 134 9.94 -8.38 10.14
C MET A 134 9.82 -9.60 9.23
N MET A 135 10.33 -10.76 9.63
CA MET A 135 10.30 -11.98 8.79
C MET A 135 8.88 -12.41 8.41
N PRO A 136 7.93 -12.62 9.35
CA PRO A 136 6.56 -12.96 8.97
C PRO A 136 5.90 -11.83 8.17
N SER A 137 6.21 -10.55 8.45
CA SER A 137 5.68 -9.44 7.65
C SER A 137 6.17 -9.47 6.20
N ILE A 138 7.44 -9.82 5.95
CA ILE A 138 7.99 -9.98 4.60
C ILE A 138 7.35 -11.18 3.91
N MET A 139 7.27 -12.33 4.60
CA MET A 139 6.66 -13.54 4.05
C MET A 139 5.20 -13.30 3.65
N ILE A 140 4.41 -12.70 4.54
CA ILE A 140 3.02 -12.33 4.28
C ILE A 140 2.95 -11.33 3.11
N GLY A 141 3.83 -10.32 3.07
CA GLY A 141 3.89 -9.38 1.95
C GLY A 141 4.18 -10.04 0.60
N ILE A 142 5.08 -11.03 0.56
CA ILE A 142 5.37 -11.83 -0.64
C ILE A 142 4.15 -12.66 -1.05
N ILE A 143 3.48 -13.31 -0.09
CA ILE A 143 2.27 -14.09 -0.35
C ILE A 143 1.18 -13.19 -0.93
N TYR A 144 0.92 -12.03 -0.32
CA TYR A 144 -0.04 -11.05 -0.83
C TYR A 144 0.32 -10.55 -2.22
N LEU A 145 1.60 -10.29 -2.50
CA LEU A 145 2.02 -9.87 -3.83
C LEU A 145 1.78 -10.98 -4.85
N ILE A 146 2.12 -12.24 -4.55
CA ILE A 146 1.91 -13.37 -5.46
C ILE A 146 0.43 -13.62 -5.71
N VAL A 147 -0.36 -13.76 -4.64
CA VAL A 147 -1.80 -14.06 -4.71
C VAL A 147 -2.55 -12.89 -5.33
N GLY A 148 -2.26 -11.66 -4.90
CA GLY A 148 -2.85 -10.45 -5.45
C GLY A 148 -2.50 -10.24 -6.91
N THR A 149 -1.25 -10.52 -7.32
CA THR A 149 -0.86 -10.51 -8.74
C THR A 149 -1.60 -11.57 -9.53
N ALA A 150 -1.73 -12.80 -9.02
CA ALA A 150 -2.42 -13.88 -9.72
C ALA A 150 -3.91 -13.54 -9.92
N PHE A 151 -4.57 -13.05 -8.87
CA PHE A 151 -5.96 -12.58 -8.93
C PHE A 151 -6.13 -11.42 -9.91
N ALA A 152 -5.32 -10.38 -9.78
CA ALA A 152 -5.35 -9.21 -10.66
C ALA A 152 -5.08 -9.60 -12.12
N HIS A 153 -4.09 -10.45 -12.36
CA HIS A 153 -3.76 -10.93 -13.71
C HIS A 153 -4.91 -11.69 -14.35
N PHE A 154 -5.58 -12.56 -13.59
CA PHE A 154 -6.76 -13.28 -14.07
C PHE A 154 -7.91 -12.31 -14.39
N ALA A 155 -8.20 -11.37 -13.50
CA ALA A 155 -9.22 -10.34 -13.73
C ALA A 155 -8.91 -9.48 -14.97
N PHE A 156 -7.65 -9.10 -15.18
CA PHE A 156 -7.23 -8.33 -16.36
C PHE A 156 -7.34 -9.14 -17.65
N LYS A 157 -7.06 -10.44 -17.62
CA LYS A 157 -7.24 -11.31 -18.79
C LYS A 157 -8.71 -11.47 -19.17
N ILE A 158 -9.61 -11.57 -18.19
CA ILE A 158 -11.06 -11.58 -18.46
C ILE A 158 -11.51 -10.27 -19.10
N ALA A 159 -10.96 -9.14 -18.66
CA ALA A 159 -11.25 -7.82 -19.22
C ALA A 159 -10.57 -7.54 -20.59
N GLY A 160 -9.94 -8.54 -21.23
CA GLY A 160 -9.29 -8.40 -22.54
C GLY A 160 -7.87 -7.83 -22.50
N GLY A 161 -7.25 -7.72 -21.32
CA GLY A 161 -5.92 -7.15 -21.14
C GLY A 161 -4.79 -7.98 -21.77
N THR A 162 -3.90 -7.30 -22.50
CA THR A 162 -2.79 -7.96 -23.21
C THR A 162 -1.53 -8.14 -22.35
N GLY A 163 -1.46 -7.50 -21.19
CA GLY A 163 -0.25 -7.47 -20.35
C GLY A 163 0.15 -8.83 -19.78
N GLY A 164 1.46 -8.97 -19.53
CA GLY A 164 2.06 -10.16 -18.92
C GLY A 164 1.95 -10.20 -17.39
N ARG A 165 2.30 -11.34 -16.79
CA ARG A 165 2.32 -11.52 -15.32
C ARG A 165 3.26 -10.55 -14.63
N MET A 166 4.46 -10.34 -15.19
CA MET A 166 5.46 -9.43 -14.63
C MET A 166 4.95 -7.97 -14.60
N LYS A 167 4.28 -7.52 -15.67
CA LYS A 167 3.65 -6.19 -15.71
C LYS A 167 2.60 -6.03 -14.63
N THR A 168 1.79 -7.06 -14.45
CA THR A 168 0.75 -7.08 -13.41
C THR A 168 1.37 -7.00 -12.02
N LEU A 169 2.43 -7.78 -11.76
CA LEU A 169 3.17 -7.77 -10.50
C LEU A 169 3.73 -6.39 -10.18
N SER A 170 4.39 -5.76 -11.15
CA SER A 170 4.93 -4.41 -10.98
C SER A 170 3.81 -3.42 -10.68
N VAL A 171 2.73 -3.40 -11.48
CA VAL A 171 1.58 -2.50 -11.28
C VAL A 171 0.98 -2.64 -9.89
N VAL A 172 0.67 -3.88 -9.47
CA VAL A 172 0.06 -4.16 -8.17
C VAL A 172 1.01 -3.75 -7.04
N GLY A 173 2.27 -4.18 -7.08
CA GLY A 173 3.24 -3.83 -6.04
C GLY A 173 3.44 -2.33 -5.89
N TYR A 174 3.61 -1.61 -7.00
CA TYR A 174 3.78 -0.17 -7.00
C TYR A 174 2.54 0.60 -6.55
N SER A 175 1.34 0.06 -6.82
CA SER A 175 0.09 0.68 -6.36
C SER A 175 -0.06 0.70 -4.84
N MET A 176 0.68 -0.12 -4.10
CA MET A 176 0.63 -0.17 -2.63
C MET A 176 1.38 0.99 -1.94
N MET A 177 2.03 1.88 -2.70
CA MET A 177 2.80 3.00 -2.14
C MET A 177 1.99 3.93 -1.20
N PRO A 178 0.72 4.27 -1.45
CA PRO A 178 -0.09 5.06 -0.51
C PRO A 178 -0.19 4.43 0.89
N VAL A 179 -0.32 3.10 0.96
CA VAL A 179 -0.40 2.38 2.24
C VAL A 179 0.89 2.55 3.04
N ILE A 180 2.05 2.49 2.37
CA ILE A 180 3.35 2.74 3.00
C ILE A 180 3.42 4.16 3.57
N LEU A 181 3.03 5.16 2.78
CA LEU A 181 3.05 6.56 3.24
C LEU A 181 2.16 6.77 4.46
N VAL A 182 0.94 6.25 4.42
CA VAL A 182 0.01 6.36 5.56
C VAL A 182 0.54 5.64 6.79
N ARG A 183 1.18 4.48 6.65
CA ARG A 183 1.78 3.76 7.78
C ARG A 183 2.99 4.49 8.37
N ILE A 184 3.77 5.23 7.57
CA ILE A 184 4.82 6.11 8.10
C ILE A 184 4.19 7.22 8.95
N VAL A 185 3.11 7.83 8.47
CA VAL A 185 2.37 8.83 9.24
C VAL A 185 1.77 8.21 10.52
N ALA A 186 1.30 6.96 10.45
CA ALA A 186 0.77 6.25 11.61
C ALA A 186 1.81 6.10 12.74
N ILE A 187 3.10 5.87 12.43
CA ILE A 187 4.16 5.86 13.44
C ILE A 187 4.21 7.21 14.18
N LEU A 188 4.17 8.33 13.43
CA LEU A 188 4.20 9.66 14.03
C LEU A 188 2.96 9.90 14.90
N VAL A 189 1.79 9.47 14.43
CA VAL A 189 0.53 9.57 15.17
C VAL A 189 0.61 8.77 16.48
N VAL A 190 1.14 7.54 16.47
CA VAL A 190 1.34 6.74 17.69
C VAL A 190 2.32 7.43 18.64
N LEU A 191 3.45 7.92 18.14
CA LEU A 191 4.46 8.57 18.97
C LEU A 191 3.94 9.84 19.66
N VAL A 192 3.10 10.63 18.98
CA VAL A 192 2.64 11.93 19.49
C VAL A 192 1.31 11.81 20.24
N ALA A 193 0.33 11.10 19.70
CA ALA A 193 -1.05 11.15 20.16
C ALA A 193 -1.45 9.97 21.06
N LEU A 194 -0.80 8.81 20.93
CA LEU A 194 -1.12 7.66 21.78
C LEU A 194 -0.67 7.95 23.21
N GLN A 195 -1.62 7.82 24.13
CA GLN A 195 -1.37 7.95 25.57
C GLN A 195 -0.46 6.81 26.06
N PRO A 196 0.25 6.97 27.18
CA PRO A 196 0.94 5.85 27.81
C PRO A 196 -0.04 4.77 28.28
N TYR A 197 0.44 3.52 28.33
CA TYR A 197 -0.29 2.44 28.98
C TYR A 197 -0.50 2.78 30.47
N PRO A 198 -1.72 2.67 31.01
CA PRO A 198 -2.05 3.20 32.34
C PRO A 198 -1.33 2.50 33.49
N ASP A 199 -0.99 1.22 33.32
CA ASP A 199 -0.33 0.43 34.36
C ASP A 199 1.17 0.31 34.11
N VAL A 200 1.91 0.07 35.18
CA VAL A 200 3.34 -0.28 35.08
C VAL A 200 3.47 -1.78 34.91
N VAL A 201 4.13 -2.20 33.84
CA VAL A 201 4.37 -3.61 33.54
C VAL A 201 5.54 -4.10 34.38
N ASN A 202 5.31 -5.12 35.21
CA ASN A 202 6.39 -5.83 35.91
C ASN A 202 6.70 -7.13 35.15
N PHE A 203 7.98 -7.44 34.92
CA PHE A 203 8.43 -8.56 34.09
C PHE A 203 8.76 -9.81 34.93
N ASP A 204 7.94 -10.11 35.94
CA ASP A 204 8.11 -11.31 36.75
C ASP A 204 7.77 -12.58 35.94
N PRO A 205 8.43 -13.73 36.20
CA PRO A 205 8.12 -14.98 35.52
C PRO A 205 6.61 -15.33 35.62
N GLY A 206 5.93 -15.44 34.48
CA GLY A 206 4.48 -15.74 34.39
C GLY A 206 3.56 -14.53 34.19
N SER A 207 4.01 -13.31 34.50
CA SER A 207 3.23 -12.07 34.31
C SER A 207 3.02 -11.73 32.82
N LEU A 208 4.00 -12.04 31.97
CA LEU A 208 3.98 -11.79 30.52
C LEU A 208 2.79 -12.41 29.79
N ALA A 209 2.39 -13.62 30.18
CA ALA A 209 1.27 -14.32 29.54
C ALA A 209 -0.08 -13.60 29.78
N ILE A 210 -0.22 -12.92 30.92
CA ILE A 210 -1.43 -12.20 31.33
C ILE A 210 -1.41 -10.75 30.83
N LEU A 211 -0.22 -10.12 30.81
CA LEU A 211 -0.05 -8.74 30.40
C LEU A 211 -0.15 -8.56 28.88
N THR A 212 0.20 -9.58 28.09
CA THR A 212 0.17 -9.49 26.62
C THR A 212 -1.25 -9.21 26.07
N PRO A 213 -2.31 -9.96 26.44
CA PRO A 213 -3.67 -9.66 25.99
C PRO A 213 -4.17 -8.28 26.44
N ALA A 214 -3.83 -7.85 27.66
CA ALA A 214 -4.27 -6.56 28.19
C ALA A 214 -3.66 -5.37 27.42
N VAL A 215 -2.35 -5.43 27.15
CA VAL A 215 -1.62 -4.42 26.35
C VAL A 215 -2.15 -4.39 24.91
N ILE A 216 -2.39 -5.55 24.31
CA ILE A 216 -2.98 -5.63 22.96
C ILE A 216 -4.37 -4.99 22.97
N ASN A 217 -5.26 -5.40 23.89
CA ASN A 217 -6.61 -4.85 23.95
C ASN A 217 -6.61 -3.33 24.16
N TRP A 218 -5.74 -2.81 25.04
CA TRP A 218 -5.58 -1.37 25.23
C TRP A 218 -5.18 -0.64 23.95
N ALA A 219 -4.21 -1.18 23.20
CA ALA A 219 -3.77 -0.57 21.95
C ALA A 219 -4.90 -0.52 20.91
N TYR A 220 -5.56 -1.66 20.67
CA TYR A 220 -6.61 -1.81 19.64
C TYR A 220 -7.92 -1.10 20.00
N THR A 221 -8.24 -0.93 21.29
CA THR A 221 -9.43 -0.17 21.72
C THR A 221 -9.19 1.33 21.78
N SER A 222 -7.96 1.80 21.55
CA SER A 222 -7.65 3.22 21.53
C SER A 222 -8.26 3.93 20.31
N GLY A 223 -8.84 5.11 20.53
CA GLY A 223 -9.38 5.93 19.42
C GLY A 223 -8.30 6.36 18.40
N ILE A 224 -7.03 6.38 18.82
CA ILE A 224 -5.90 6.65 17.93
C ILE A 224 -5.66 5.48 16.97
N TRP A 225 -5.73 4.24 17.46
CA TRP A 225 -5.62 3.06 16.58
C TRP A 225 -6.75 3.01 15.56
N PHE A 226 -7.98 3.25 16.00
CA PHE A 226 -9.14 3.37 15.09
C PHE A 226 -8.95 4.45 14.02
N THR A 227 -8.35 5.59 14.38
CA THR A 227 -8.02 6.65 13.41
C THR A 227 -7.00 6.17 12.37
N ILE A 228 -5.98 5.42 12.80
CA ILE A 228 -4.98 4.81 11.92
C ILE A 228 -5.64 3.80 10.96
N ASP A 229 -6.62 3.04 11.42
CA ASP A 229 -7.36 2.07 10.60
C ASP A 229 -8.21 2.77 9.52
N ILE A 230 -8.87 3.87 9.87
CA ILE A 230 -9.58 4.72 8.89
C ILE A 230 -8.60 5.28 7.85
N MET A 231 -7.47 5.84 8.30
CA MET A 231 -6.45 6.37 7.38
C MET A 231 -5.93 5.27 6.44
N THR A 232 -5.68 4.07 6.97
CA THR A 232 -5.22 2.91 6.19
C THR A 232 -6.27 2.46 5.18
N THR A 233 -7.55 2.49 5.56
CA THR A 233 -8.68 2.23 4.64
C THR A 233 -8.72 3.27 3.51
N GLY A 234 -8.53 4.55 3.84
CA GLY A 234 -8.37 5.62 2.84
C GLY A 234 -7.18 5.39 1.90
N ALA A 235 -6.07 4.85 2.42
CA ALA A 235 -4.91 4.47 1.61
C ALA A 235 -5.22 3.34 0.63
N PHE A 236 -6.06 2.36 1.00
CA PHE A 236 -6.50 1.30 0.07
C PHE A 236 -7.39 1.84 -1.05
N LEU A 237 -8.26 2.80 -0.76
CA LEU A 237 -9.02 3.51 -1.80
C LEU A 237 -8.07 4.22 -2.79
N TRP A 238 -7.01 4.85 -2.27
CA TRP A 238 -5.97 5.48 -3.09
C TRP A 238 -5.18 4.45 -3.91
N THR A 239 -4.80 3.30 -3.33
CA THR A 239 -4.21 2.17 -4.06
C THR A 239 -5.10 1.76 -5.23
N GLY A 240 -6.41 1.66 -4.99
CA GLY A 240 -7.42 1.43 -6.02
C GLY A 240 -7.39 2.42 -7.16
N TYR A 241 -7.40 3.70 -6.82
CA TYR A 241 -7.30 4.78 -7.80
C TYR A 241 -6.03 4.67 -8.65
N LEU A 242 -4.88 4.34 -8.05
CA LEU A 242 -3.62 4.12 -8.77
C LEU A 242 -3.64 2.88 -9.66
N LEU A 243 -4.31 1.80 -9.23
CA LEU A 243 -4.49 0.60 -10.03
C LEU A 243 -5.21 0.89 -11.34
N ILE A 244 -6.14 1.86 -11.40
CA ILE A 244 -6.83 2.23 -12.65
C ILE A 244 -5.80 2.60 -13.73
N PHE A 245 -4.86 3.48 -13.41
CA PHE A 245 -3.78 3.87 -14.32
C PHE A 245 -2.88 2.68 -14.67
N GLY A 246 -2.49 1.91 -13.65
CA GLY A 246 -1.63 0.76 -13.84
C GLY A 246 -2.22 -0.29 -14.78
N ILE A 247 -3.49 -0.62 -14.63
CA ILE A 247 -4.21 -1.61 -15.46
C ILE A 247 -4.31 -1.09 -16.88
N ARG A 248 -4.76 0.15 -17.04
CA ARG A 248 -4.95 0.75 -18.35
C ARG A 248 -3.65 0.80 -19.13
N GLU A 249 -2.59 1.36 -18.55
CA GLU A 249 -1.32 1.56 -19.25
C GLU A 249 -0.56 0.25 -19.46
N ALA A 250 -0.64 -0.71 -18.53
CA ALA A 250 0.14 -1.96 -18.64
C ALA A 250 -0.55 -3.05 -19.46
N HIS A 251 -1.89 -3.02 -19.56
CA HIS A 251 -2.68 -4.04 -20.27
C HIS A 251 -3.40 -3.51 -21.52
N ASP A 252 -3.28 -2.23 -21.82
CA ASP A 252 -3.96 -1.55 -22.93
C ASP A 252 -5.46 -1.84 -22.98
N THR A 253 -6.09 -1.70 -21.81
CA THR A 253 -7.53 -1.90 -21.64
C THR A 253 -8.27 -0.57 -21.66
N SER A 254 -9.58 -0.60 -21.89
CA SER A 254 -10.40 0.60 -21.75
C SER A 254 -10.39 1.09 -20.29
N THR A 255 -10.43 2.40 -20.08
CA THR A 255 -10.42 3.03 -18.76
C THR A 255 -11.63 2.58 -17.91
N MET A 256 -12.78 2.30 -18.54
CA MET A 256 -13.97 1.79 -17.86
C MET A 256 -13.74 0.41 -17.21
N TRP A 257 -13.21 -0.55 -17.97
CA TRP A 257 -12.89 -1.88 -17.44
C TRP A 257 -11.78 -1.82 -16.38
N ALA A 258 -10.76 -0.99 -16.60
CA ALA A 258 -9.71 -0.75 -15.61
C ALA A 258 -10.29 -0.23 -14.28
N ALA A 259 -11.22 0.72 -14.33
CA ALA A 259 -11.91 1.25 -13.16
C ALA A 259 -12.76 0.18 -12.45
N PHE A 260 -13.55 -0.59 -13.19
CA PHE A 260 -14.38 -1.65 -12.61
C PHE A 260 -13.55 -2.71 -11.88
N VAL A 261 -12.48 -3.19 -12.51
CA VAL A 261 -11.60 -4.20 -11.89
C VAL A 261 -10.86 -3.61 -10.69
N ALA A 262 -10.39 -2.36 -10.77
CA ALA A 262 -9.75 -1.69 -9.64
C ALA A 262 -10.70 -1.57 -8.43
N ILE A 263 -11.97 -1.20 -8.65
CA ILE A 263 -12.99 -1.14 -7.60
C ILE A 263 -13.20 -2.52 -6.98
N ALA A 264 -13.33 -3.58 -7.79
CA ALA A 264 -13.47 -4.94 -7.29
C ALA A 264 -12.26 -5.37 -6.43
N CYS A 265 -11.03 -5.09 -6.88
CA CYS A 265 -9.81 -5.35 -6.11
C CYS A 265 -9.81 -4.61 -4.76
N VAL A 266 -10.23 -3.34 -4.75
CA VAL A 266 -10.29 -2.52 -3.54
C VAL A 266 -11.32 -3.06 -2.55
N VAL A 267 -12.50 -3.46 -3.02
CA VAL A 267 -13.53 -4.07 -2.16
C VAL A 267 -12.98 -5.32 -1.48
N VAL A 268 -12.29 -6.20 -2.23
CA VAL A 268 -11.64 -7.39 -1.65
C VAL A 268 -10.57 -6.98 -0.65
N LEU A 269 -9.69 -6.02 -0.98
CA LEU A 269 -8.63 -5.57 -0.08
C LEU A 269 -9.18 -5.00 1.23
N ILE A 270 -10.14 -4.07 1.14
CA ILE A 270 -10.80 -3.47 2.30
C ILE A 270 -11.49 -4.56 3.12
N TRP A 271 -12.25 -5.44 2.49
CA TRP A 271 -12.90 -6.55 3.19
C TRP A 271 -11.90 -7.42 3.95
N THR A 272 -10.82 -7.86 3.28
CA THR A 272 -9.80 -8.70 3.94
C THR A 272 -9.09 -7.98 5.08
N PHE A 273 -8.88 -6.66 4.97
CA PHE A 273 -8.27 -5.87 6.04
C PHE A 273 -9.15 -5.81 7.29
N TRP A 274 -10.45 -5.57 7.11
CA TRP A 274 -11.41 -5.47 8.21
C TRP A 274 -11.78 -6.81 8.84
N GLN A 275 -11.55 -7.95 8.17
CA GLN A 275 -11.73 -9.28 8.78
C GLN A 275 -10.61 -9.65 9.76
N VAL A 276 -9.46 -8.97 9.67
CA VAL A 276 -8.27 -9.24 10.51
C VAL A 276 -8.24 -8.32 11.75
N HIS A 277 -9.02 -7.24 11.75
CA HIS A 277 -9.22 -6.34 12.90
C HIS A 277 -10.45 -6.77 13.70
#